data_AF-A0AA36MWK0-F1
#
_entry.id   AF-A0AA36MWK0-F1
#
_cell.length_a   1.000
_cell.length_b   1.000
_cell.length_c   1.000
_cell.angle_alpha   90.00
_cell.angle_beta   90.00
_cell.angle_gamma   90.00
#
_symmetry.space_group_name_H-M   'P 1'
#
loop_
_entity.id
_entity.type
_entity.pdbx_description
1 polymer ?
#
loop_
_entity_poly.entity_id
_entity_poly.type
_entity_poly.pdbx_seq_one_letter_code
_entity_poly.pdbx_strand_id
1 'polypeptide(L)'
;MRLFAALLVGAASDCSHWKHQEQVWSSLAPAAQHGPVTLQNVSELSSAVKKLNGWQLYFSEVAIIDGGIWLRQTGVRMGGWLAATLRLVREVASSVPNVLFVLSVHDEAHLERTRFKPLPLLSALTTAAHWDIPVPGQTWFETSGGVSSQGADQDFGLWESKQWQKQLETKYPWENRTQRAFFRGHDWSASNAFTELLPTRPAEHCIKQHDISMSFGYRRWYAELSHGPLKDVLDVGLTGAPDFVKAQNPQQVYVRPVPLPDHAKHKYLLHLDGTAASNRLLKLLLMGSVVLKQDSIYEEYFYKDLKPWVLAQ
;
A
#
# COMPACT_ATOMS: atom_id res chain seq x y z
N MET A 1 6.47 1.23 -13.99
CA MET A 1 6.05 0.56 -15.25
C MET A 1 6.91 -0.66 -15.60
N ARG A 2 8.22 -0.52 -15.93
CA ARG A 2 9.08 -1.67 -16.35
C ARG A 2 9.18 -2.83 -15.34
N LEU A 3 9.04 -2.55 -14.04
CA LEU A 3 8.99 -3.57 -12.97
C LEU A 3 7.79 -4.51 -13.08
N PHE A 4 6.61 -4.00 -13.41
CA PHE A 4 5.40 -4.81 -13.59
C PHE A 4 5.51 -5.71 -14.83
N ALA A 5 6.20 -5.24 -15.87
CA ALA A 5 6.54 -6.08 -17.02
C ALA A 5 7.50 -7.22 -16.62
N ALA A 6 8.59 -6.91 -15.91
CA ALA A 6 9.57 -7.90 -15.45
C ALA A 6 8.94 -8.99 -14.55
N LEU A 7 8.01 -8.59 -13.70
CA LEU A 7 7.20 -9.45 -12.82
C LEU A 7 6.35 -10.48 -13.59
N LEU A 8 5.77 -10.08 -14.73
CA LEU A 8 4.89 -10.94 -15.53
C LEU A 8 5.64 -11.89 -16.46
N VAL A 9 6.84 -11.52 -16.90
CA VAL A 9 7.53 -12.23 -17.99
C VAL A 9 8.61 -13.19 -17.49
N GLY A 10 9.26 -12.91 -16.34
CA GLY A 10 10.38 -13.73 -15.87
C GLY A 10 11.55 -13.85 -16.87
N ALA A 11 11.59 -13.10 -17.97
CA ALA A 11 12.58 -13.24 -19.04
C ALA A 11 13.40 -11.94 -19.25
N ALA A 12 14.62 -11.97 -18.72
CA ALA A 12 15.91 -11.69 -19.36
C ALA A 12 16.02 -10.68 -20.53
N SER A 13 15.33 -9.54 -20.51
CA SER A 13 15.79 -8.35 -21.26
C SER A 13 16.25 -7.27 -20.29
N ASP A 14 17.57 -7.19 -20.13
CA ASP A 14 18.34 -6.24 -19.33
C ASP A 14 17.65 -5.69 -18.06
N CYS A 15 17.33 -6.59 -17.12
CA CYS A 15 16.89 -6.23 -15.77
C CYS A 15 18.03 -5.69 -14.88
N SER A 16 19.19 -5.29 -15.44
CA SER A 16 20.34 -4.81 -14.66
C SER A 16 19.99 -3.62 -13.78
N HIS A 17 19.13 -2.71 -14.25
CA HIS A 17 18.60 -1.59 -13.47
C HIS A 17 17.66 -2.02 -12.33
N TRP A 18 17.06 -3.21 -12.39
CA TRP A 18 16.13 -3.76 -11.39
C TRP A 18 16.77 -4.87 -10.53
N LYS A 19 18.07 -5.16 -10.69
CA LYS A 19 18.83 -6.05 -9.79
C LYS A 19 18.72 -5.64 -8.32
N HIS A 20 18.42 -4.36 -8.07
CA HIS A 20 18.27 -3.81 -6.74
C HIS A 20 16.92 -4.09 -6.09
N GLN A 21 15.90 -4.54 -6.83
CA GLN A 21 14.59 -4.88 -6.27
C GLN A 21 14.53 -6.32 -5.78
N GLU A 22 15.38 -6.62 -4.80
CA GLU A 22 15.53 -7.94 -4.18
C GLU A 22 14.18 -8.47 -3.67
N GLN A 23 13.31 -7.58 -3.19
CA GLN A 23 12.02 -7.95 -2.62
C GLN A 23 11.15 -8.73 -3.59
N VAL A 24 10.98 -8.23 -4.80
CA VAL A 24 10.07 -8.80 -5.79
C VAL A 24 10.52 -10.21 -6.18
N TRP A 25 11.81 -10.38 -6.46
CA TRP A 25 12.37 -11.68 -6.81
C TRP A 25 12.35 -12.66 -5.63
N SER A 26 12.62 -12.17 -4.42
CA SER A 26 12.51 -12.97 -3.19
C SER A 26 11.08 -13.45 -2.92
N SER A 27 10.07 -12.66 -3.29
CA SER A 27 8.66 -13.01 -3.12
C SER A 27 8.16 -14.03 -4.15
N LEU A 28 8.74 -14.04 -5.35
CA LEU A 28 8.44 -15.07 -6.37
C LEU A 28 9.14 -16.41 -6.09
N ALA A 29 10.29 -16.38 -5.41
CA ALA A 29 11.12 -17.57 -5.19
C ALA A 29 10.37 -18.76 -4.54
N PRO A 30 9.53 -18.59 -3.51
CA PRO A 30 8.78 -19.70 -2.91
C PRO A 30 7.82 -20.39 -3.88
N ALA A 31 7.18 -19.63 -4.78
CA ALA A 31 6.33 -20.22 -5.81
C ALA A 31 7.16 -20.97 -6.87
N ALA A 32 8.31 -20.39 -7.25
CA ALA A 32 9.21 -20.97 -8.25
C ALA A 32 9.97 -22.23 -7.77
N GLN A 33 10.18 -22.38 -6.46
CA GLN A 33 10.83 -23.57 -5.86
C GLN A 33 10.06 -24.86 -6.12
N HIS A 34 8.77 -24.78 -6.46
CA HIS A 34 7.92 -25.92 -6.80
C HIS A 34 7.76 -26.13 -8.32
N GLY A 35 8.59 -25.48 -9.14
CA GLY A 35 8.52 -25.50 -10.60
C GLY A 35 7.97 -24.18 -11.17
N PRO A 36 7.84 -24.06 -12.51
CA PRO A 36 7.29 -22.87 -13.13
C PRO A 36 5.85 -22.63 -12.67
N VAL A 37 5.44 -21.36 -12.55
CA VAL A 37 4.04 -21.01 -12.30
C VAL A 37 3.20 -21.46 -13.49
N THR A 38 2.26 -22.37 -13.26
CA THR A 38 1.38 -22.96 -14.29
C THR A 38 -0.05 -22.42 -14.20
N LEU A 39 -0.84 -22.67 -15.26
CA LEU A 39 -2.28 -22.42 -15.25
C LEU A 39 -3.00 -23.15 -14.10
N GLN A 40 -2.50 -24.31 -13.68
CA GLN A 40 -3.04 -25.03 -12.53
C GLN A 40 -2.83 -24.25 -11.24
N ASN A 41 -1.63 -23.68 -11.02
CA ASN A 41 -1.36 -22.86 -9.83
C ASN A 41 -2.29 -21.64 -9.77
N VAL A 42 -2.51 -20.98 -10.91
CA VAL A 42 -3.43 -19.83 -11.01
C VAL A 42 -4.89 -20.25 -10.79
N SER A 43 -5.30 -21.43 -11.27
CA SER A 43 -6.65 -21.96 -11.06
C SER A 43 -6.89 -22.37 -9.60
N GLU A 44 -5.90 -22.97 -8.95
CA GLU A 44 -5.92 -23.26 -7.52
C GLU A 44 -6.02 -21.98 -6.69
N LEU A 45 -5.22 -20.97 -7.03
CA LEU A 45 -5.28 -19.65 -6.40
C LEU A 45 -6.66 -19.01 -6.54
N SER A 46 -7.20 -18.98 -7.75
CA SER A 46 -8.56 -18.51 -8.04
C SER A 46 -9.61 -19.21 -7.17
N SER A 47 -9.47 -20.53 -7.02
CA SER A 47 -10.37 -21.36 -6.20
C SER A 47 -10.20 -21.08 -4.70
N ALA A 48 -8.99 -20.75 -4.24
CA ALA A 48 -8.71 -20.38 -2.86
C ALA A 48 -9.30 -19.00 -2.52
N VAL A 49 -9.03 -17.98 -3.34
CA VAL A 49 -9.51 -16.61 -3.05
C VAL A 49 -11.03 -16.48 -3.15
N LYS A 50 -11.69 -17.26 -4.01
CA LYS A 50 -13.17 -17.29 -4.12
C LYS A 50 -13.88 -17.82 -2.87
N LYS A 51 -13.15 -18.44 -1.95
CA LYS A 51 -13.68 -18.86 -0.63
C LYS A 51 -13.64 -17.72 0.39
N LEU A 52 -12.92 -16.62 0.10
CA LEU A 52 -12.86 -15.46 0.97
C LEU A 52 -14.13 -14.62 0.81
N ASN A 53 -14.62 -14.05 1.90
CA ASN A 53 -15.80 -13.20 1.83
C ASN A 53 -15.50 -11.90 1.07
N GLY A 54 -16.45 -11.46 0.27
CA GLY A 54 -16.30 -10.26 -0.55
C GLY A 54 -15.26 -10.38 -1.66
N TRP A 55 -14.84 -11.60 -2.03
CA TRP A 55 -13.80 -11.81 -3.05
C TRP A 55 -14.10 -11.06 -4.37
N GLN A 56 -15.37 -10.97 -4.74
CA GLN A 56 -15.87 -10.25 -5.92
C GLN A 56 -15.63 -8.74 -5.88
N LEU A 57 -15.18 -8.18 -4.76
CA LEU A 57 -14.83 -6.77 -4.65
C LEU A 57 -13.33 -6.53 -4.79
N TYR A 58 -12.51 -7.56 -4.51
CA TYR A 58 -11.09 -7.37 -4.24
C TYR A 58 -10.15 -8.27 -5.03
N PHE A 59 -10.63 -9.35 -5.66
CA PHE A 59 -9.77 -10.27 -6.42
C PHE A 59 -10.21 -10.34 -7.87
N SER A 60 -9.28 -10.12 -8.79
CA SER A 60 -9.51 -10.12 -10.23
C SER A 60 -8.61 -11.12 -10.93
N GLU A 61 -9.21 -11.99 -11.74
CA GLU A 61 -8.48 -12.83 -12.70
C GLU A 61 -8.25 -12.02 -13.97
N VAL A 62 -6.99 -11.68 -14.24
CA VAL A 62 -6.57 -10.81 -15.33
C VAL A 62 -5.76 -11.62 -16.34
N ALA A 63 -6.12 -11.54 -17.61
CA ALA A 63 -5.32 -12.07 -18.70
C ALA A 63 -4.78 -10.92 -19.56
N ILE A 64 -3.52 -11.04 -19.98
CA ILE A 64 -2.98 -10.27 -21.09
C ILE A 64 -2.85 -11.22 -22.26
N ILE A 65 -3.47 -10.89 -23.39
CA ILE A 65 -3.47 -11.71 -24.61
C ILE A 65 -3.25 -10.78 -25.78
N ASP A 66 -2.13 -10.96 -26.48
CA ASP A 66 -1.72 -10.19 -27.66
C ASP A 66 -1.78 -8.67 -27.41
N GLY A 67 -1.30 -8.25 -26.23
CA GLY A 67 -1.31 -6.85 -25.79
C GLY A 67 -2.66 -6.34 -25.27
N GLY A 68 -3.74 -7.10 -25.42
CA GLY A 68 -5.06 -6.79 -24.86
C GLY A 68 -5.19 -7.23 -23.41
N ILE A 69 -5.92 -6.46 -22.59
CA ILE A 69 -6.20 -6.79 -21.19
C ILE A 69 -7.64 -7.29 -21.06
N TRP A 70 -7.79 -8.46 -20.46
CA TRP A 70 -9.06 -9.15 -20.27
C TRP A 70 -9.28 -9.43 -18.79
N LEU A 71 -10.47 -9.13 -18.30
CA LEU A 71 -10.92 -9.58 -16.98
C LEU A 71 -11.85 -10.76 -17.16
N ARG A 72 -11.62 -11.84 -16.42
CA ARG A 72 -12.60 -12.93 -16.40
C ARG A 72 -13.91 -12.40 -15.84
N GLN A 73 -15.02 -12.70 -16.50
CA GLN A 73 -16.36 -12.37 -15.99
C GLN A 73 -16.66 -13.22 -14.75
N THR A 74 -16.35 -12.65 -13.59
CA THR A 74 -16.50 -13.30 -12.28
C THR A 74 -17.51 -12.58 -11.40
N GLY A 75 -18.17 -11.53 -11.91
CA GLY A 75 -19.02 -10.64 -11.12
C GLY A 75 -18.23 -9.60 -10.32
N VAL A 76 -16.93 -9.45 -10.61
CA VAL A 76 -16.08 -8.48 -9.92
C VAL A 76 -16.48 -7.05 -10.26
N ARG A 77 -16.68 -6.22 -9.24
CA ARG A 77 -16.94 -4.78 -9.45
C ARG A 77 -15.63 -4.06 -9.77
N MET A 78 -15.63 -3.32 -10.88
CA MET A 78 -14.50 -2.46 -11.23
C MET A 78 -14.49 -1.21 -10.34
N GLY A 79 -13.90 -1.34 -9.14
CA GLY A 79 -13.63 -0.22 -8.24
C GLY A 79 -12.44 0.63 -8.70
N GLY A 80 -12.25 1.78 -8.06
CA GLY A 80 -11.18 2.73 -8.39
C GLY A 80 -9.78 2.10 -8.31
N TRP A 81 -9.54 1.21 -7.36
CA TRP A 81 -8.23 0.57 -7.14
C TRP A 81 -7.90 -0.44 -8.22
N LEU A 82 -8.88 -1.25 -8.64
CA LEU A 82 -8.72 -2.15 -9.78
C LEU A 82 -8.51 -1.36 -11.07
N ALA A 83 -9.31 -0.32 -11.31
CA ALA A 83 -9.15 0.52 -12.50
C ALA A 83 -7.76 1.19 -12.57
N ALA A 84 -7.29 1.76 -11.46
CA ALA A 84 -5.95 2.36 -11.35
C ALA A 84 -4.84 1.33 -11.59
N THR A 85 -4.96 0.14 -11.00
CA THR A 85 -3.97 -0.92 -11.18
C THR A 85 -3.96 -1.43 -12.63
N LEU A 86 -5.13 -1.63 -13.26
CA LEU A 86 -5.23 -2.05 -14.66
C LEU A 86 -4.72 -0.99 -15.64
N ARG A 87 -4.81 0.31 -15.29
CA ARG A 87 -4.14 1.37 -16.06
C ARG A 87 -2.63 1.15 -16.06
N LEU A 88 -2.03 0.79 -14.92
CA LEU A 88 -0.61 0.43 -14.87
C LEU A 88 -0.28 -0.83 -15.68
N VAL A 89 -1.15 -1.85 -15.65
CA VAL A 89 -0.99 -3.05 -16.50
C VAL A 89 -0.97 -2.66 -17.99
N ARG A 90 -1.84 -1.73 -18.41
CA ARG A 90 -1.95 -1.28 -19.80
C ARG A 90 -0.66 -0.70 -20.35
N GLU A 91 0.09 0.00 -19.52
CA GLU A 91 1.37 0.59 -19.89
C GLU A 91 2.45 -0.44 -20.28
N VAL A 92 2.27 -1.70 -19.92
CA VAL A 92 3.22 -2.78 -20.22
C VAL A 92 2.63 -3.91 -21.05
N ALA A 93 1.32 -3.93 -21.27
CA ALA A 93 0.60 -5.07 -21.86
C ALA A 93 1.15 -5.48 -23.24
N SER A 94 1.56 -4.52 -24.07
CA SER A 94 2.13 -4.79 -25.41
C SER A 94 3.53 -5.39 -25.38
N SER A 95 4.21 -5.36 -24.23
CA SER A 95 5.61 -5.78 -24.05
C SER A 95 5.75 -7.05 -23.21
N VAL A 96 4.65 -7.69 -22.83
CA VAL A 96 4.63 -8.92 -22.03
C VAL A 96 3.97 -10.05 -22.81
N PRO A 97 4.36 -11.32 -22.58
CA PRO A 97 3.73 -12.46 -23.24
C PRO A 97 2.30 -12.65 -22.76
N ASN A 98 1.60 -13.56 -23.42
CA ASN A 98 0.29 -13.98 -22.98
C ASN A 98 0.39 -14.59 -21.58
N VAL A 99 -0.33 -14.01 -20.62
CA VAL A 99 -0.21 -14.36 -19.20
C VAL A 99 -1.57 -14.24 -18.51
N LEU A 100 -1.84 -15.16 -17.57
CA LEU A 100 -3.00 -15.14 -16.69
C LEU A 100 -2.52 -15.05 -15.25
N PHE A 101 -3.05 -14.11 -14.48
CA PHE A 101 -2.70 -13.91 -13.08
C PHE A 101 -3.91 -13.49 -12.24
N VAL A 102 -3.78 -13.61 -10.93
CA VAL A 102 -4.78 -13.11 -9.96
C VAL A 102 -4.20 -11.88 -9.28
N LEU A 103 -4.96 -10.79 -9.32
CA LEU A 103 -4.65 -9.52 -8.68
C LEU A 103 -5.58 -9.31 -7.48
N SER A 104 -5.02 -9.11 -6.30
CA SER A 104 -5.71 -8.54 -5.14
C SER A 104 -5.58 -7.01 -5.16
N VAL A 105 -6.71 -6.35 -4.97
CA VAL A 105 -6.84 -4.92 -4.67
C VAL A 105 -7.48 -4.72 -3.30
N HIS A 106 -7.28 -5.65 -2.37
CA HIS A 106 -7.63 -5.44 -0.97
C HIS A 106 -6.53 -4.66 -0.25
N ASP A 107 -6.89 -4.08 0.89
CA ASP A 107 -5.94 -3.45 1.82
C ASP A 107 -5.01 -4.45 2.53
N GLU A 108 -5.32 -5.75 2.57
CA GLU A 108 -4.66 -6.69 3.48
C GLU A 108 -3.96 -7.81 2.71
N ALA A 109 -3.00 -8.46 3.36
CA ALA A 109 -2.39 -9.70 2.85
C ALA A 109 -3.34 -10.88 3.10
N HIS A 110 -3.30 -11.91 2.24
CA HIS A 110 -4.33 -12.96 2.26
C HIS A 110 -3.78 -14.39 2.32
N LEU A 111 -2.66 -14.69 1.68
CA LEU A 111 -2.12 -16.04 1.60
C LEU A 111 -1.25 -16.37 2.82
N GLU A 112 -1.89 -16.53 3.98
CA GLU A 112 -1.23 -16.93 5.23
C GLU A 112 -0.37 -18.21 5.04
N ARG A 113 0.90 -18.16 5.45
CA ARG A 113 1.86 -19.26 5.27
C ARG A 113 1.48 -20.54 5.99
N THR A 114 0.73 -20.42 7.08
CA THR A 114 0.25 -21.54 7.90
C THR A 114 -0.94 -22.26 7.29
N ARG A 115 -1.61 -21.66 6.29
CA ARG A 115 -2.88 -22.15 5.73
C ARG A 115 -2.80 -22.47 4.25
N PHE A 116 -1.91 -21.81 3.52
CA PHE A 116 -1.78 -21.94 2.08
C PHE A 116 -0.37 -22.38 1.70
N LYS A 117 -0.28 -23.19 0.65
CA LYS A 117 0.97 -23.38 -0.09
C LYS A 117 1.32 -22.09 -0.85
N PRO A 118 2.59 -21.90 -1.26
CA PRO A 118 2.97 -20.73 -2.06
C PRO A 118 2.17 -20.69 -3.38
N LEU A 119 1.45 -19.61 -3.61
CA LEU A 119 0.65 -19.37 -4.82
C LEU A 119 0.89 -17.93 -5.31
N PRO A 120 0.82 -17.67 -6.62
CA PRO A 120 1.27 -16.40 -7.22
C PRO A 120 0.19 -15.30 -7.12
N LEU A 121 -0.22 -14.93 -5.90
CA LEU A 121 -1.14 -13.82 -5.70
C LEU A 121 -0.38 -12.49 -5.76
N LEU A 122 -0.71 -11.66 -6.75
CA LEU A 122 -0.19 -10.30 -6.82
C LEU A 122 -1.07 -9.40 -5.94
N SER A 123 -0.46 -8.69 -5.00
CA SER A 123 -1.16 -7.82 -4.03
C SER A 123 -0.45 -6.47 -3.90
N ALA A 124 -1.08 -5.47 -3.29
CA ALA A 124 -0.43 -4.17 -3.03
C ALA A 124 0.68 -4.28 -1.96
N LEU A 125 0.53 -5.23 -1.04
CA LEU A 125 1.45 -5.45 0.08
C LEU A 125 1.52 -6.92 0.49
N THR A 126 2.44 -7.21 1.40
CA THR A 126 2.59 -8.52 2.07
C THR A 126 3.06 -8.34 3.51
N THR A 127 3.20 -9.44 4.25
CA THR A 127 3.93 -9.48 5.54
C THR A 127 4.81 -10.72 5.58
N ALA A 128 5.69 -10.83 6.57
CA ALA A 128 6.49 -12.04 6.78
C ALA A 128 5.64 -13.33 6.97
N ALA A 129 4.37 -13.19 7.39
CA ALA A 129 3.45 -14.30 7.61
C ALA A 129 2.64 -14.69 6.35
N HIS A 130 2.86 -14.04 5.21
CA HIS A 130 2.07 -14.25 3.99
C HIS A 130 2.93 -14.62 2.77
N TRP A 131 2.29 -15.24 1.78
CA TRP A 131 2.85 -15.56 0.46
C TRP A 131 2.51 -14.53 -0.62
N ASP A 132 1.69 -13.53 -0.31
CA ASP A 132 1.36 -12.44 -1.23
C ASP A 132 2.63 -11.83 -1.83
N ILE A 133 2.60 -11.59 -3.15
CA ILE A 133 3.68 -10.97 -3.91
C ILE A 133 3.33 -9.49 -4.05
N PRO A 134 4.01 -8.59 -3.32
CA PRO A 134 3.73 -7.16 -3.40
C PRO A 134 4.18 -6.64 -4.77
N VAL A 135 3.27 -5.97 -5.48
CA VAL A 135 3.53 -5.35 -6.78
C VAL A 135 3.10 -3.88 -6.79
N PRO A 136 3.69 -3.04 -7.66
CA PRO A 136 3.13 -1.72 -7.92
C PRO A 136 1.68 -1.84 -8.39
N GLY A 137 0.81 -0.97 -7.89
CA GLY A 137 -0.60 -1.00 -8.27
C GLY A 137 -1.24 0.38 -8.21
N GLN A 138 -2.35 0.46 -7.48
CA GLN A 138 -3.25 1.61 -7.46
C GLN A 138 -2.58 2.96 -7.21
N THR A 139 -1.52 3.03 -6.39
CA THR A 139 -0.87 4.27 -5.96
C THR A 139 -0.32 5.11 -7.14
N TRP A 140 -0.06 4.49 -8.29
CA TRP A 140 0.44 5.17 -9.49
C TRP A 140 -0.62 6.01 -10.21
N PHE A 141 -1.88 5.57 -10.18
CA PHE A 141 -2.99 6.18 -10.93
C PHE A 141 -4.25 6.30 -10.08
N GLU A 142 -4.08 6.54 -8.78
CA GLU A 142 -5.18 6.64 -7.83
C GLU A 142 -6.14 7.75 -8.26
N THR A 143 -7.43 7.45 -8.41
CA THR A 143 -8.45 8.46 -8.78
C THR A 143 -9.30 8.88 -7.60
N SER A 144 -9.45 7.99 -6.61
CA SER A 144 -10.12 8.22 -5.34
C SER A 144 -9.08 8.62 -4.30
N GLY A 145 -8.59 9.86 -4.37
CA GLY A 145 -7.61 10.34 -3.39
C GLY A 145 -8.14 10.21 -1.95
N GLY A 146 -7.27 9.81 -1.02
CA GLY A 146 -7.57 9.86 0.42
C GLY A 146 -7.91 11.27 0.92
N VAL A 147 -8.37 11.40 2.17
CA VAL A 147 -8.82 12.68 2.75
C VAL A 147 -7.76 13.79 2.64
N SER A 148 -6.48 13.47 2.82
CA SER A 148 -5.36 14.42 2.68
C SER A 148 -4.88 14.63 1.23
N SER A 149 -5.42 13.88 0.27
CA SER A 149 -5.14 14.01 -1.16
C SER A 149 -6.14 14.91 -1.88
N GLN A 150 -7.17 15.42 -1.19
CA GLN A 150 -8.16 16.31 -1.78
C GLN A 150 -7.51 17.58 -2.33
N GLY A 151 -7.82 17.91 -3.59
CA GLY A 151 -7.30 19.09 -4.27
C GLY A 151 -5.87 18.98 -4.78
N ALA A 152 -5.25 17.80 -4.71
CA ALA A 152 -3.95 17.52 -5.33
C ALA A 152 -4.11 16.49 -6.45
N ASP A 153 -3.36 16.67 -7.54
CA ASP A 153 -3.24 15.66 -8.60
C ASP A 153 -2.75 14.34 -7.99
N GLN A 154 -3.35 13.21 -8.38
CA GLN A 154 -3.02 11.88 -7.85
C GLN A 154 -2.25 11.02 -8.85
N ASP A 155 -1.94 11.54 -10.04
CA ASP A 155 -1.03 10.88 -10.97
C ASP A 155 0.40 10.93 -10.41
N PHE A 156 0.91 9.79 -9.96
CA PHE A 156 2.24 9.71 -9.36
C PHE A 156 3.35 10.15 -10.32
N GLY A 157 3.13 10.04 -11.64
CA GLY A 157 4.03 10.51 -12.68
C GLY A 157 4.34 12.01 -12.59
N LEU A 158 3.37 12.81 -12.13
CA LEU A 158 3.60 14.23 -11.84
C LEU A 158 4.58 14.41 -10.67
N TRP A 159 4.40 13.63 -9.60
CA TRP A 159 5.12 13.77 -8.34
C TRP A 159 6.58 13.32 -8.47
N GLU A 160 6.83 12.27 -9.25
CA GLU A 160 8.19 11.80 -9.53
C GLU A 160 8.95 12.74 -10.47
N SER A 161 8.27 13.68 -11.13
CA SER A 161 8.94 14.60 -12.05
C SER A 161 9.86 15.59 -11.30
N LYS A 162 11.09 15.74 -11.80
CA LYS A 162 12.07 16.71 -11.27
C LYS A 162 11.54 18.14 -11.28
N GLN A 163 10.72 18.48 -12.27
CA GLN A 163 10.12 19.81 -12.37
C GLN A 163 9.17 20.07 -11.20
N TRP A 164 8.30 19.12 -10.88
CA TRP A 164 7.36 19.24 -9.78
C TRP A 164 8.07 19.29 -8.42
N GLN A 165 9.08 18.43 -8.22
CA GLN A 165 9.88 18.45 -6.98
C GLN A 165 10.61 19.77 -6.79
N LYS A 166 11.21 20.32 -7.85
CA LYS A 166 11.85 21.65 -7.82
C LYS A 166 10.86 22.78 -7.52
N GLN A 167 9.64 22.70 -8.06
CA GLN A 167 8.58 23.67 -7.74
C GLN A 167 8.20 23.59 -6.26
N LEU A 168 8.12 22.37 -5.70
CA LEU A 168 7.83 22.16 -4.29
C LEU A 168 8.93 22.71 -3.38
N GLU A 169 10.20 22.47 -3.72
CA GLU A 169 11.36 23.03 -3.00
C GLU A 169 11.42 24.56 -3.10
N THR A 170 11.08 25.13 -4.26
CA THR A 170 10.99 26.59 -4.43
C THR A 170 9.87 27.18 -3.58
N LYS A 171 8.72 26.50 -3.51
CA LYS A 171 7.56 26.91 -2.70
C LYS A 171 7.85 26.77 -1.20
N TYR A 172 8.58 25.73 -0.81
CA TYR A 172 8.91 25.40 0.57
C TYR A 172 10.43 25.15 0.75
N PRO A 173 11.26 26.21 0.73
CA PRO A 173 12.70 26.10 0.93
C PRO A 173 13.01 25.47 2.28
N TRP A 174 14.03 24.60 2.34
CA TRP A 174 14.37 23.82 3.53
C TRP A 174 14.56 24.67 4.79
N GLU A 175 15.21 25.82 4.65
CA GLU A 175 15.51 26.78 5.71
C GLU A 175 14.25 27.32 6.37
N ASN A 176 13.16 27.43 5.60
CA ASN A 176 11.88 27.98 6.04
C ASN A 176 10.90 26.91 6.54
N ARG A 177 11.25 25.63 6.43
CA ARG A 177 10.37 24.54 6.87
C ARG A 177 10.30 24.47 8.39
N THR A 178 9.11 24.21 8.91
CA THR A 178 8.86 24.04 10.34
C THR A 178 9.64 22.84 10.89
N GLN A 179 10.22 22.98 12.09
CA GLN A 179 11.01 21.93 12.72
C GLN A 179 10.18 20.89 13.49
N ARG A 180 8.86 21.09 13.60
CA ARG A 180 7.94 20.11 14.21
C ARG A 180 7.68 18.96 13.25
N ALA A 181 7.73 17.73 13.76
CA ALA A 181 7.36 16.54 13.01
C ALA A 181 5.85 16.50 12.78
N PHE A 182 5.46 16.30 11.52
CA PHE A 182 4.10 16.56 11.08
C PHE A 182 3.36 15.30 10.66
N PHE A 183 2.07 15.23 11.01
CA PHE A 183 1.13 14.24 10.50
C PHE A 183 -0.30 14.79 10.41
N ARG A 184 -1.00 14.46 9.32
CA ARG A 184 -2.45 14.55 9.18
C ARG A 184 -2.95 13.28 8.53
N GLY A 185 -3.87 12.59 9.20
CA GLY A 185 -4.43 11.36 8.69
C GLY A 185 -5.72 10.98 9.40
N HIS A 186 -6.54 10.19 8.73
CA HIS A 186 -7.77 9.67 9.29
C HIS A 186 -7.44 8.57 10.31
N ASP A 187 -8.18 8.49 11.41
CA ASP A 187 -8.04 7.42 12.38
C ASP A 187 -8.76 6.16 11.87
N TRP A 188 -8.14 5.52 10.88
CA TRP A 188 -8.52 4.21 10.43
C TRP A 188 -8.12 3.21 11.51
N SER A 189 -9.02 2.91 12.44
CA SER A 189 -8.88 1.68 13.24
C SER A 189 -8.97 0.50 12.29
N ALA A 190 -8.14 -0.53 12.48
CA ALA A 190 -8.32 -1.79 11.77
C ALA A 190 -9.79 -2.20 11.84
N SER A 191 -10.36 -2.50 10.68
CA SER A 191 -11.43 -3.47 10.67
C SER A 191 -10.79 -4.84 10.92
N ASN A 192 -10.74 -5.27 12.19
CA ASN A 192 -11.04 -6.68 12.43
C ASN A 192 -12.38 -7.04 11.76
N ALA A 193 -13.28 -6.07 11.54
CA ALA A 193 -14.55 -6.22 10.83
C ALA A 193 -14.48 -6.81 9.40
N PHE A 194 -13.36 -6.76 8.65
CA PHE A 194 -13.27 -7.45 7.35
C PHE A 194 -12.70 -8.87 7.48
N THR A 195 -11.73 -9.10 8.38
CA THR A 195 -11.27 -10.45 8.77
C THR A 195 -12.29 -11.27 9.57
N GLU A 196 -13.19 -10.62 10.30
CA GLU A 196 -14.34 -11.22 11.02
C GLU A 196 -15.39 -11.81 10.05
N LEU A 197 -15.34 -11.41 8.78
CA LEU A 197 -16.23 -11.95 7.75
C LEU A 197 -15.62 -13.15 7.01
N LEU A 198 -14.42 -13.61 7.36
CA LEU A 198 -13.86 -14.84 6.80
C LEU A 198 -14.45 -16.06 7.53
N PRO A 199 -15.35 -16.85 6.91
CA PRO A 199 -16.04 -17.97 7.58
C PRO A 199 -15.12 -19.11 8.05
N THR A 200 -13.83 -19.03 7.70
CA THR A 200 -12.81 -20.05 8.00
C THR A 200 -11.92 -19.75 9.20
N ARG A 201 -12.04 -18.58 9.85
CA ARG A 201 -11.21 -18.23 11.00
C ARG A 201 -11.93 -18.65 12.30
N PRO A 202 -11.33 -19.52 13.15
CA PRO A 202 -11.91 -19.82 14.46
C PRO A 202 -12.02 -18.51 15.26
N ALA A 203 -13.19 -18.25 15.84
CA ALA A 203 -13.50 -17.04 16.60
C ALA A 203 -12.63 -16.87 17.87
N GLU A 204 -11.80 -17.86 18.23
CA GLU A 204 -11.24 -18.00 19.58
C GLU A 204 -9.89 -17.32 19.83
N HIS A 205 -9.34 -16.58 18.87
CA HIS A 205 -8.16 -15.72 19.11
C HIS A 205 -8.40 -14.26 18.72
N CYS A 206 -9.63 -13.77 18.92
CA CYS A 206 -9.83 -12.34 19.08
C CYS A 206 -8.84 -11.86 20.14
N ILE A 207 -7.93 -10.97 19.74
CA ILE A 207 -6.92 -10.38 20.61
C ILE A 207 -7.69 -9.73 21.79
N LYS A 208 -7.73 -10.43 22.94
CA LYS A 208 -8.61 -10.10 24.08
C LYS A 208 -8.21 -8.81 24.79
N GLN A 209 -7.09 -8.22 24.39
CA GLN A 209 -6.58 -6.95 24.91
C GLN A 209 -6.13 -6.15 23.69
N HIS A 210 -6.46 -4.86 23.67
CA HIS A 210 -5.90 -3.91 22.72
C HIS A 210 -4.38 -4.06 22.67
N ASP A 211 -3.89 -4.82 21.69
CA ASP A 211 -2.47 -4.88 21.42
C ASP A 211 -2.11 -3.58 20.69
N ILE A 212 -1.79 -2.57 21.50
CA ILE A 212 -1.27 -1.27 21.07
C ILE A 212 0.05 -1.41 20.29
N SER A 213 0.64 -2.62 20.18
CA SER A 213 1.80 -2.87 19.32
C SER A 213 1.46 -2.97 17.83
N MET A 214 0.18 -3.09 17.46
CA MET A 214 -0.23 -3.02 16.06
C MET A 214 -0.64 -1.59 15.67
N SER A 215 -0.01 -1.04 14.62
CA SER A 215 -0.33 0.14 13.76
C SER A 215 -1.37 1.19 14.27
N PHE A 216 -2.55 0.74 14.67
CA PHE A 216 -3.76 1.51 14.95
C PHE A 216 -3.65 2.43 16.17
N GLY A 217 -2.89 2.02 17.20
CA GLY A 217 -2.68 2.85 18.39
C GLY A 217 -1.79 4.07 18.13
N TYR A 218 -0.90 3.99 17.14
CA TYR A 218 0.14 5.00 16.94
C TYR A 218 -0.42 6.35 16.52
N ARG A 219 -1.41 6.39 15.61
CA ARG A 219 -1.98 7.67 15.13
C ARG A 219 -2.60 8.48 16.27
N ARG A 220 -3.39 7.83 17.12
CA ARG A 220 -4.01 8.47 18.28
C ARG A 220 -2.97 8.82 19.34
N TRP A 221 -2.03 7.91 19.63
CA TRP A 221 -0.95 8.16 20.57
C TRP A 221 -0.10 9.38 20.18
N TYR A 222 0.32 9.50 18.92
CA TYR A 222 1.04 10.69 18.44
C TYR A 222 0.19 11.97 18.50
N ALA A 223 -1.12 11.88 18.26
CA ALA A 223 -2.02 13.02 18.40
C ALA A 223 -2.12 13.48 19.86
N GLU A 224 -2.25 12.56 20.81
CA GLU A 224 -2.25 12.85 22.25
C GLU A 224 -0.93 13.49 22.69
N LEU A 225 0.21 12.93 22.28
CA LEU A 225 1.53 13.48 22.56
C LEU A 225 1.72 14.90 21.99
N SER A 226 1.15 15.17 20.82
CA SER A 226 1.18 16.49 20.16
C SER A 226 0.33 17.55 20.86
N HIS A 227 -0.59 17.16 21.75
CA HIS A 227 -1.34 18.07 22.62
C HIS A 227 -0.81 18.11 24.05
N GLY A 228 0.02 17.14 24.45
CA GLY A 228 0.61 17.03 25.76
C GLY A 228 2.12 17.31 25.76
N PRO A 229 2.94 16.33 26.20
CA PRO A 229 4.35 16.56 26.51
C PRO A 229 5.23 16.91 25.31
N LEU A 230 4.81 16.59 24.08
CA LEU A 230 5.61 16.79 22.87
C LEU A 230 5.02 17.88 21.95
N LYS A 231 4.13 18.74 22.45
CA LYS A 231 3.47 19.80 21.67
C LYS A 231 4.40 20.73 20.91
N ASP A 232 5.63 20.94 21.41
CA ASP A 232 6.61 21.85 20.81
C ASP A 232 7.44 21.18 19.70
N VAL A 233 7.41 19.84 19.61
CA VAL A 233 8.17 19.05 18.62
C VAL A 233 7.29 18.24 17.66
N LEU A 234 6.03 17.99 18.00
CA LEU A 234 5.06 17.27 17.15
C LEU A 234 3.95 18.22 16.72
N ASP A 235 3.54 18.15 15.46
CA ASP A 235 2.31 18.73 14.91
C ASP A 235 1.49 17.61 14.27
N VAL A 236 0.75 16.90 15.10
CA VAL A 236 -0.03 15.72 14.71
C VAL A 236 -1.51 15.97 14.93
N GLY A 237 -2.33 15.58 13.97
CA GLY A 237 -3.78 15.68 14.11
C GLY A 237 -4.52 14.63 13.30
N LEU A 238 -5.57 14.07 13.93
CA LEU A 238 -6.50 13.15 13.30
C LEU A 238 -7.54 13.93 12.50
N THR A 239 -7.82 13.52 11.26
CA THR A 239 -8.75 14.26 10.38
C THR A 239 -10.19 13.75 10.43
N GLY A 240 -10.43 12.64 11.13
CA GLY A 240 -11.72 11.98 11.28
C GLY A 240 -11.53 10.54 11.74
N ALA A 241 -12.63 9.81 11.89
CA ALA A 241 -12.64 8.37 12.13
C ALA A 241 -13.97 7.76 11.66
N PRO A 242 -14.08 6.43 11.51
CA PRO A 242 -15.37 5.73 11.41
C PRO A 242 -16.25 5.98 12.65
N ASP A 243 -17.58 5.90 12.51
CA ASP A 243 -18.51 6.27 13.58
C ASP A 243 -18.39 5.37 14.83
N PHE A 244 -18.09 4.08 14.66
CA PHE A 244 -17.85 3.18 15.80
C PHE A 244 -16.60 3.59 16.61
N VAL A 245 -15.57 4.14 15.95
CA VAL A 245 -14.38 4.67 16.63
C VAL A 245 -14.71 5.96 17.37
N LYS A 246 -15.49 6.85 16.76
CA LYS A 246 -15.97 8.08 17.42
C LYS A 246 -16.79 7.77 18.66
N ALA A 247 -17.69 6.79 18.59
CA ALA A 247 -18.50 6.37 19.72
C ALA A 247 -17.67 5.88 20.91
N GLN A 248 -16.54 5.19 20.64
CA GLN A 248 -15.61 4.75 21.67
C GLN A 248 -14.70 5.87 22.19
N ASN A 249 -14.51 6.95 21.43
CA ASN A 249 -13.58 8.04 21.74
C ASN A 249 -14.27 9.41 21.59
N PRO A 250 -15.31 9.70 22.39
CA PRO A 250 -16.15 10.89 22.20
C PRO A 250 -15.41 12.21 22.47
N GLN A 251 -14.28 12.16 23.17
CA GLN A 251 -13.44 13.34 23.47
C GLN A 251 -12.37 13.60 22.41
N GLN A 252 -12.24 12.73 21.38
CA GLN A 252 -11.24 12.89 20.35
C GLN A 252 -11.52 14.15 19.52
N VAL A 253 -10.54 15.06 19.48
CA VAL A 253 -10.58 16.25 18.62
C VAL A 253 -10.07 15.90 17.24
N TYR A 254 -10.82 16.30 16.21
CA TYR A 254 -10.43 16.16 14.81
C TYR A 254 -10.08 17.51 14.19
N VAL A 255 -9.05 17.53 13.36
CA VAL A 255 -8.55 18.72 12.68
C VAL A 255 -8.84 18.67 11.18
N ARG A 256 -8.74 19.82 10.50
CA ARG A 256 -8.92 19.86 9.04
C ARG A 256 -7.82 19.06 8.33
N PRO A 257 -8.15 18.36 7.23
CA PRO A 257 -7.15 17.77 6.35
C PRO A 257 -6.21 18.83 5.78
N VAL A 258 -4.95 18.46 5.55
CA VAL A 258 -3.97 19.27 4.83
C VAL A 258 -3.66 18.58 3.50
N PRO A 259 -3.70 19.31 2.36
CA PRO A 259 -3.34 18.75 1.06
C PRO A 259 -1.93 18.18 1.08
N LEU A 260 -1.75 17.02 0.44
CA LEU A 260 -0.52 16.26 0.57
C LEU A 260 0.76 17.02 0.16
N PRO A 261 0.78 17.87 -0.89
CA PRO A 261 1.95 18.70 -1.21
C PRO A 261 2.28 19.74 -0.13
N ASP A 262 1.30 20.21 0.63
CA ASP A 262 1.51 21.20 1.68
C ASP A 262 2.22 20.64 2.91
N HIS A 263 2.37 19.32 3.01
CA HIS A 263 3.22 18.69 4.01
C HIS A 263 4.69 19.04 3.84
N ALA A 264 5.16 19.39 2.64
CA ALA A 264 6.54 19.82 2.41
C ALA A 264 6.92 21.11 3.17
N LYS A 265 5.95 21.82 3.79
CA LYS A 265 6.21 22.89 4.76
C LYS A 265 6.96 22.43 6.01
N HIS A 266 7.03 21.13 6.28
CA HIS A 266 7.59 20.55 7.49
C HIS A 266 8.88 19.78 7.20
N LYS A 267 9.90 19.93 8.05
CA LYS A 267 11.18 19.23 7.90
C LYS A 267 11.05 17.73 8.12
N TYR A 268 10.19 17.32 9.05
CA TYR A 268 10.01 15.92 9.43
C TYR A 268 8.56 15.50 9.19
N LEU A 269 8.37 14.40 8.46
CA LEU A 269 7.06 13.84 8.14
C LEU A 269 6.95 12.47 8.77
N LEU A 270 5.99 12.30 9.68
CA LEU A 270 5.69 10.99 10.24
C LEU A 270 4.93 10.17 9.20
N HIS A 271 5.36 8.93 9.01
CA HIS A 271 4.62 7.93 8.26
C HIS A 271 4.10 6.85 9.23
N LEU A 272 2.77 6.80 9.34
CA LEU A 272 2.04 5.87 10.20
C LEU A 272 1.07 5.05 9.33
N ASP A 273 1.08 3.73 9.48
CA ASP A 273 0.18 2.82 8.76
C ASP A 273 -1.28 3.08 9.14
N GLY A 274 -2.20 2.62 8.29
CA GLY A 274 -3.64 2.65 8.53
C GLY A 274 -4.13 1.25 8.84
N THR A 275 -5.24 0.84 8.19
CA THR A 275 -5.72 -0.55 8.16
C THR A 275 -4.60 -1.53 7.81
N ALA A 276 -3.75 -1.14 6.85
CA ALA A 276 -2.50 -1.81 6.52
C ALA A 276 -1.43 -0.78 6.09
N ALA A 277 -0.45 -1.15 5.26
CA ALA A 277 0.53 -0.21 4.72
C ALA A 277 -0.18 1.00 4.08
N SER A 278 0.31 2.20 4.39
CA SER A 278 -0.27 3.42 3.84
C SER A 278 0.40 3.82 2.53
N ASN A 279 -0.40 3.97 1.48
CA ASN A 279 0.01 4.54 0.18
C ASN A 279 0.64 5.94 0.26
N ARG A 280 0.63 6.56 1.45
CA ARG A 280 1.26 7.84 1.75
C ARG A 280 2.78 7.76 1.70
N LEU A 281 3.42 6.63 2.05
CA LEU A 281 4.89 6.58 2.18
C LEU A 281 5.59 7.05 0.90
N LEU A 282 5.21 6.46 -0.23
CA LEU A 282 5.81 6.73 -1.52
C LEU A 282 5.71 8.23 -1.89
N LYS A 283 4.58 8.86 -1.56
CA LYS A 283 4.34 10.29 -1.80
C LYS A 283 5.17 11.16 -0.84
N LEU A 284 5.34 10.77 0.43
CA LEU A 284 6.14 11.54 1.39
C LEU A 284 7.63 11.57 1.05
N LEU A 285 8.16 10.49 0.48
CA LEU A 285 9.54 10.41 0.03
C LEU A 285 9.88 11.48 -1.02
N LEU A 286 8.88 12.01 -1.72
CA LEU A 286 9.04 13.04 -2.75
C LEU A 286 8.87 14.48 -2.24
N MET A 287 8.66 14.67 -0.92
CA MET A 287 8.44 16.01 -0.34
C MET A 287 9.74 16.81 -0.11
N GLY A 288 10.91 16.19 -0.28
CA GLY A 288 12.19 16.75 0.15
C GLY A 288 12.31 16.92 1.67
N SER A 289 11.46 16.22 2.43
CA SER A 289 11.45 16.22 3.90
C SER A 289 12.06 14.92 4.43
N VAL A 290 12.52 14.93 5.67
CA VAL A 290 12.95 13.72 6.37
C VAL A 290 11.71 12.90 6.74
N VAL A 291 11.63 11.68 6.25
CA VAL A 291 10.52 10.76 6.54
C VAL A 291 10.87 9.91 7.76
N LEU A 292 10.05 10.03 8.80
CA LEU A 292 10.11 9.22 10.01
C LEU A 292 9.07 8.10 9.89
N LYS A 293 9.51 6.97 9.33
CA LYS A 293 8.65 5.80 9.10
C LYS A 293 8.54 4.96 10.35
N GLN A 294 7.31 4.62 10.76
CA GLN A 294 7.12 3.62 11.81
C GLN A 294 7.60 2.24 11.35
N ASP A 295 8.05 1.44 12.31
CA ASP A 295 8.23 0.01 12.09
C ASP A 295 6.88 -0.62 11.79
N SER A 296 6.85 -1.44 10.74
CA SER A 296 5.64 -2.01 10.19
C SER A 296 5.88 -3.46 9.83
N ILE A 297 4.88 -4.29 10.11
CA ILE A 297 4.84 -5.67 9.62
C ILE A 297 4.45 -5.74 8.14
N TYR A 298 3.90 -4.65 7.60
CA TYR A 298 3.47 -4.58 6.21
C TYR A 298 4.62 -4.12 5.33
N GLU A 299 4.74 -4.76 4.18
CA GLU A 299 5.75 -4.47 3.18
C GLU A 299 5.09 -4.22 1.81
N GLU A 300 5.26 -3.02 1.26
CA GLU A 300 5.00 -2.77 -0.16
C GLU A 300 6.23 -3.17 -1.00
N TYR A 301 6.07 -3.22 -2.32
CA TYR A 301 7.07 -3.74 -3.26
C TYR A 301 8.45 -3.06 -3.20
N PHE A 302 8.53 -1.83 -2.69
CA PHE A 302 9.75 -1.01 -2.62
C PHE A 302 10.34 -0.91 -1.22
N TYR A 303 9.71 -1.50 -0.20
CA TYR A 303 10.10 -1.27 1.20
C TYR A 303 11.49 -1.81 1.51
N LYS A 304 11.91 -2.96 0.96
CA LYS A 304 13.26 -3.53 1.23
C LYS A 304 14.40 -2.74 0.58
N ASP A 305 14.07 -1.92 -0.41
CA ASP A 305 15.01 -1.03 -1.07
C ASP A 305 15.26 0.22 -0.21
N LEU A 306 14.32 0.56 0.69
CA LEU A 306 14.51 1.61 1.69
C LEU A 306 15.45 1.12 2.80
N LYS A 307 16.66 1.66 2.84
CA LYS A 307 17.60 1.42 3.93
C LYS A 307 17.41 2.46 5.03
N PRO A 308 17.20 2.05 6.30
CA PRO A 308 17.15 2.98 7.41
C PRO A 308 18.41 3.84 7.45
N TRP A 309 18.24 5.12 7.79
CA TRP A 309 19.35 6.07 7.95
C TRP A 309 20.10 6.43 6.65
N VAL A 310 19.56 6.08 5.49
CA VAL A 310 20.13 6.44 4.18
C VAL A 310 19.22 7.46 3.49
N LEU A 311 19.82 8.51 2.95
CA LEU A 311 19.15 9.44 2.04
C LEU A 311 18.94 8.71 0.71
N ALA A 312 17.70 8.60 0.24
CA ALA A 312 17.42 8.12 -1.11
C ALA A 312 18.18 9.01 -2.10
N GLN A 313 19.15 8.45 -2.82
CA GLN A 313 19.92 9.12 -3.87
C GLN A 313 19.17 9.11 -5.19
#